data_AF-A0AAE1P3V0-F1
#
_entry.id   AF-A0AAE1P3V0-F1
#
_cell.length_a   1.000
_cell.length_b   1.000
_cell.length_c   1.000
_cell.angle_alpha   90.00
_cell.angle_beta   90.00
_cell.angle_gamma   90.00
#
_symmetry.space_group_name_H-M   'P 1'
#
loop_
_entity.id
_entity.type
_entity.pdbx_description
1 polymer ?
#
loop_
_entity_poly.entity_id
_entity_poly.type
_entity_poly.pdbx_seq_one_letter_code
_entity_poly.pdbx_strand_id
1 'polypeptide(L)'
;MQYTMFNPPSTDRPENYNRHKFRLVENEHFPHMSAERQSEEPGTLLHHRDSIGTRVIQAMSSSLNFTYEVREPMDGQWGMELEGGNWNGIVKDLQREEGDICLDLTVTPQRYQVIQYTGAYIQQSIVILSSKPRPLPEYMSLIRPFEC
;
A
#
# COMPACT_ATOMS: atom_id res chain seq x y z
N MET A 1 -2.15 -25.39 7.77
CA MET A 1 -2.83 -24.75 6.63
C MET A 1 -2.01 -25.03 5.39
N GLN A 2 -2.52 -25.84 4.46
CA GLN A 2 -1.85 -26.14 3.19
C GLN A 2 -2.04 -24.95 2.26
N TYR A 3 -0.94 -24.41 1.72
CA TYR A 3 -0.99 -23.51 0.58
C TYR A 3 -1.38 -24.34 -0.64
N THR A 4 -2.63 -24.25 -1.08
CA THR A 4 -3.01 -24.69 -2.41
C THR A 4 -2.33 -23.76 -3.39
N MET A 5 -1.28 -24.23 -4.06
CA MET A 5 -0.72 -23.55 -5.22
C MET A 5 -1.82 -23.44 -6.27
N PHE A 6 -2.36 -22.23 -6.45
CA PHE A 6 -3.15 -21.89 -7.61
C PHE A 6 -2.23 -22.06 -8.82
N ASN A 7 -2.47 -23.09 -9.63
CA ASN A 7 -1.78 -23.27 -10.89
C ASN A 7 -2.58 -22.46 -11.92
N PRO A 8 -2.10 -21.28 -12.38
CA PRO A 8 -2.86 -20.48 -13.34
C PRO A 8 -2.95 -21.23 -14.69
N PRO A 9 -4.09 -21.14 -15.40
CA PRO A 9 -4.19 -21.67 -16.75
C PRO A 9 -3.16 -21.00 -17.67
N SER A 10 -2.62 -21.77 -18.60
CA SER A 10 -1.53 -21.40 -19.50
C SER A 10 -1.84 -20.18 -20.38
N THR A 11 -0.95 -19.19 -20.28
CA THR A 11 -0.43 -18.32 -21.36
C THR A 11 -1.43 -17.49 -22.17
N ASP A 12 -2.02 -16.49 -21.53
CA ASP A 12 -2.27 -15.20 -22.19
C ASP A 12 -1.76 -14.11 -21.24
N ARG A 13 -0.42 -14.05 -21.09
CA ARG A 13 0.18 -12.88 -20.42
C ARG A 13 -0.03 -11.72 -21.38
N PRO A 14 -0.75 -10.65 -20.99
CA PRO A 14 -0.81 -9.46 -21.82
C PRO A 14 0.61 -8.92 -21.94
N GLU A 15 1.23 -9.12 -23.11
CA GLU A 15 2.54 -8.55 -23.41
C GLU A 15 2.46 -7.01 -23.50
N ASN A 16 1.24 -6.46 -23.69
CA ASN A 16 1.01 -5.07 -24.01
C ASN A 16 -0.45 -4.63 -23.70
N TYR A 17 -0.63 -3.51 -23.00
CA TYR A 17 -1.94 -2.88 -22.70
C TYR A 17 -2.32 -1.75 -23.67
N ASN A 18 -1.61 -1.58 -24.78
CA ASN A 18 -1.95 -0.65 -25.86
C ASN A 18 -2.18 0.81 -25.40
N ARG A 19 -1.35 1.28 -24.47
CA ARG A 19 -1.45 2.62 -23.85
C ARG A 19 -2.77 2.87 -23.10
N HIS A 20 -3.45 1.81 -22.65
CA HIS A 20 -4.59 1.96 -21.75
C HIS A 20 -4.22 2.86 -20.56
N LYS A 21 -5.17 3.69 -20.13
CA LYS A 21 -4.97 4.64 -19.04
C LYS A 21 -5.62 4.08 -17.78
N PHE A 22 -4.81 3.59 -16.85
CA PHE A 22 -5.26 3.13 -15.55
C PHE A 22 -5.40 4.29 -14.55
N ARG A 23 -6.38 4.18 -13.66
CA ARG A 23 -6.64 5.09 -12.55
C ARG A 23 -6.09 4.47 -11.28
N LEU A 24 -4.96 4.98 -10.80
CA LEU A 24 -4.40 4.58 -9.53
C LEU A 24 -5.08 5.38 -8.41
N VAL A 25 -5.41 4.67 -7.33
CA VAL A 25 -5.95 5.28 -6.11
C VAL A 25 -4.99 4.98 -4.97
N GLU A 26 -4.38 6.02 -4.42
CA GLU A 26 -3.28 5.90 -3.46
C GLU A 26 -3.38 6.98 -2.38
N ASN A 27 -2.85 6.67 -1.20
CA ASN A 27 -2.60 7.64 -0.14
C ASN A 27 -1.08 7.84 0.04
N GLU A 28 -0.67 8.97 0.61
CA GLU A 28 0.74 9.15 1.00
C GLU A 28 1.10 8.21 2.16
N HIS A 29 2.12 7.37 1.97
CA HIS A 29 2.62 6.42 2.97
C HIS A 29 4.15 6.28 2.88
N PHE A 30 4.86 7.28 3.41
CA PHE A 30 6.31 7.28 3.41
C PHE A 30 6.87 6.15 4.32
N PRO A 31 7.90 5.39 3.89
CA PRO A 31 8.73 5.58 2.70
C PRO A 31 8.29 4.78 1.45
N HIS A 32 7.18 4.03 1.52
CA HIS A 32 6.80 3.10 0.47
C HIS A 32 6.13 3.78 -0.72
N MET A 33 5.24 4.71 -0.43
CA MET A 33 4.53 5.55 -1.40
C MET A 33 4.73 7.02 -1.02
N SER A 34 5.37 7.78 -1.90
CA SER A 34 5.51 9.22 -1.73
C SER A 34 4.85 9.92 -2.91
N ALA A 35 3.92 10.81 -2.61
CA ALA A 35 3.25 11.63 -3.61
C ALA A 35 2.93 12.99 -3.02
N GLU A 36 2.96 14.01 -3.87
CA GLU A 36 2.54 15.36 -3.51
C GLU A 36 1.17 15.66 -4.11
N ARG A 37 0.29 16.28 -3.32
CA ARG A 37 -1.00 16.75 -3.83
C ARG A 37 -0.79 17.96 -4.74
N GLN A 38 -1.41 17.94 -5.91
CA GLN A 38 -1.36 19.08 -6.84
C GLN A 38 -2.24 20.26 -6.39
N SER A 39 -3.26 20.00 -5.56
CA SER A 39 -4.19 20.98 -4.97
C SER A 39 -4.55 20.53 -3.55
N GLU A 40 -5.05 21.45 -2.73
CA GLU A 40 -5.50 21.15 -1.37
C GLU A 40 -6.87 20.44 -1.34
N GLU A 41 -7.57 20.37 -2.47
CA GLU A 41 -8.89 19.74 -2.55
C GLU A 41 -8.80 18.20 -2.41
N PRO A 42 -9.74 17.55 -1.70
CA PRO A 42 -9.81 16.09 -1.65
C PRO A 42 -10.05 15.48 -3.03
N GLY A 43 -9.49 14.30 -3.29
CA GLY A 43 -9.63 13.64 -4.58
C GLY A 43 -8.75 14.21 -5.70
N THR A 44 -7.84 15.14 -5.37
CA THR A 44 -6.95 15.74 -6.36
C THR A 44 -5.96 14.71 -6.94
N LEU A 45 -5.51 14.99 -8.17
CA LEU A 45 -4.38 14.31 -8.78
C LEU A 45 -3.12 14.42 -7.93
N LEU A 46 -2.41 13.31 -7.85
CA LEU A 46 -1.16 13.18 -7.11
C LEU A 46 0.03 13.19 -8.08
N HIS A 47 1.07 13.94 -7.72
CA HIS A 47 2.36 13.86 -8.39
C HIS A 47 3.26 12.89 -7.61
N HIS A 48 3.58 11.74 -8.19
CA HIS A 48 4.49 10.78 -7.57
C HIS A 48 5.88 11.39 -7.36
N ARG A 49 6.40 11.27 -6.13
CA ARG A 49 7.81 11.44 -5.81
C ARG A 49 8.51 10.08 -5.90
N ASP A 50 9.85 10.11 -5.86
CA ASP A 50 10.62 8.88 -5.86
C ASP A 50 10.36 8.04 -4.59
N SER A 51 9.83 6.84 -4.79
CA SER A 51 9.61 5.83 -3.75
C SER A 51 9.64 4.44 -4.38
N ILE A 52 9.67 3.39 -3.55
CA ILE A 52 9.70 2.01 -4.07
C ILE A 52 8.44 1.67 -4.88
N GLY A 53 7.24 2.03 -4.40
CA GLY A 53 6.01 1.77 -5.15
C GLY A 53 5.93 2.55 -6.45
N THR A 54 6.37 3.82 -6.46
CA THR A 54 6.47 4.61 -7.71
C THR A 54 7.40 3.96 -8.74
N ARG A 55 8.56 3.45 -8.32
CA ARG A 55 9.48 2.75 -9.23
C ARG A 55 8.89 1.45 -9.77
N VAL A 56 8.12 0.72 -8.95
CA VAL A 56 7.42 -0.50 -9.37
C VAL A 56 6.39 -0.21 -10.45
N ILE A 57 5.49 0.76 -10.25
CA ILE A 57 4.49 1.10 -11.26
C ILE A 57 5.11 1.70 -12.52
N GLN A 58 6.18 2.49 -12.39
CA GLN A 58 6.91 2.99 -13.55
C GLN A 58 7.52 1.85 -14.38
N ALA A 59 8.15 0.87 -13.72
CA ALA A 59 8.69 -0.31 -14.38
C ALA A 59 7.59 -1.15 -15.06
N MET A 60 6.44 -1.32 -14.39
CA MET A 60 5.27 -2.01 -14.96
C MET A 60 4.69 -1.26 -16.16
N SER A 61 4.49 0.06 -16.05
CA SER A 61 3.92 0.89 -17.12
C SER A 61 4.78 0.86 -18.37
N SER A 62 6.11 0.85 -18.19
CA SER A 62 7.08 0.75 -19.29
C SER A 62 7.09 -0.64 -19.92
N SER A 63 7.06 -1.69 -19.09
CA SER A 63 7.16 -3.09 -19.56
C SER A 63 5.88 -3.56 -20.25
N LEU A 64 4.72 -3.10 -19.77
CA LEU A 64 3.40 -3.55 -20.24
C LEU A 64 2.70 -2.48 -21.10
N ASN A 65 3.37 -1.36 -21.39
CA ASN A 65 2.91 -0.28 -22.25
C ASN A 65 1.50 0.24 -21.87
N PHE A 66 1.36 0.71 -20.63
CA PHE A 66 0.18 1.45 -20.18
C PHE A 66 0.58 2.84 -19.66
N THR A 67 -0.42 3.71 -19.55
CA THR A 67 -0.28 5.00 -18.88
C THR A 67 -1.16 5.00 -17.64
N TYR A 68 -0.89 5.90 -16.70
CA TYR A 68 -1.71 6.00 -15.52
C TYR A 68 -1.85 7.42 -15.02
N GLU A 69 -2.94 7.68 -14.32
CA GLU A 69 -3.10 8.84 -13.46
C GLU A 69 -3.26 8.36 -12.01
N VAL A 70 -2.86 9.21 -11.08
CA VAL A 70 -2.90 8.89 -9.65
C VAL A 70 -3.79 9.90 -8.97
N ARG A 71 -4.71 9.43 -8.15
CA ARG A 71 -5.58 10.28 -7.33
C ARG A 71 -5.65 9.76 -5.91
N GLU A 72 -5.95 10.65 -5.00
CA GLU A 72 -6.30 10.28 -3.63
C GLU A 72 -7.79 9.90 -3.54
N PRO A 73 -8.20 8.98 -2.65
CA PRO A 73 -9.61 8.83 -2.30
C PRO A 73 -10.17 10.14 -1.70
N MET A 74 -11.43 10.44 -2.00
CA MET A 74 -12.11 11.66 -1.54
C MET A 74 -12.12 11.85 -0.02
N ASP A 75 -12.10 10.76 0.75
CA ASP A 75 -12.13 10.78 2.21
C ASP A 75 -10.74 10.56 2.85
N GLY A 76 -9.69 10.36 2.04
CA GLY A 76 -8.33 10.07 2.49
C GLY A 76 -8.18 8.75 3.25
N GLN A 77 -9.20 7.88 3.26
CA GLN A 77 -9.19 6.65 4.05
C GLN A 77 -8.61 5.47 3.26
N TRP A 78 -8.08 4.48 3.97
CA TRP A 78 -7.57 3.25 3.35
C TRP A 78 -8.68 2.27 2.96
N GLY A 79 -9.79 2.27 3.69
CA GLY A 79 -10.89 1.33 3.52
C GLY A 79 -11.16 0.52 4.76
N MET A 80 -12.26 0.89 5.41
CA MET A 80 -12.94 0.22 6.51
C MET A 80 -14.31 -0.23 6.00
N GLU A 81 -14.71 -1.42 6.42
CA GLU A 81 -16.05 -1.93 6.16
C GLU A 81 -17.08 -1.10 6.94
N LEU A 82 -18.09 -0.63 6.22
CA LEU A 82 -19.25 0.07 6.73
C LEU A 82 -20.43 -0.90 6.81
N GLU A 83 -21.56 -0.42 7.33
CA GLU A 83 -22.79 -1.21 7.37
C GLU A 83 -23.24 -1.64 5.96
N GLY A 84 -23.73 -2.88 5.88
CA GLY A 84 -24.27 -3.44 4.64
C GLY A 84 -23.24 -3.86 3.60
N GLY A 85 -21.98 -4.09 3.99
CA GLY A 85 -20.92 -4.57 3.07
C GLY A 85 -20.35 -3.49 2.14
N ASN A 86 -20.70 -2.23 2.41
CA ASN A 86 -20.08 -1.09 1.77
C ASN A 86 -18.71 -0.82 2.39
N TRP A 87 -17.82 -0.17 1.64
CA TRP A 87 -16.53 0.27 2.14
C TRP A 87 -16.39 1.79 2.02
N ASN A 88 -15.41 2.37 2.70
CA ASN A 88 -14.92 3.73 2.43
C ASN A 88 -13.51 3.69 1.79
N GLY A 89 -12.90 4.86 1.58
CA GLY A 89 -11.49 4.94 1.19
C GLY A 89 -11.13 4.31 -0.14
N ILE A 90 -9.86 3.89 -0.24
CA ILE A 90 -9.33 3.19 -1.40
C ILE A 90 -10.15 1.93 -1.71
N VAL A 91 -10.53 1.13 -0.70
CA VAL A 91 -11.30 -0.10 -0.93
C VAL A 91 -12.66 0.19 -1.58
N LYS A 92 -13.35 1.28 -1.19
CA LYS A 92 -14.59 1.70 -1.86
C LYS A 92 -14.37 2.04 -3.32
N ASP A 93 -13.33 2.84 -3.60
CA ASP A 93 -13.02 3.27 -4.97
C ASP A 93 -12.68 2.06 -5.86
N LEU A 94 -11.99 1.05 -5.33
CA LEU A 94 -11.71 -0.21 -6.04
C LEU A 94 -12.97 -1.08 -6.19
N GLN A 95 -13.77 -1.24 -5.13
CA GLN A 95 -15.01 -2.02 -5.14
C GLN A 95 -16.02 -1.48 -6.16
N ARG A 96 -16.04 -0.16 -6.37
CA ARG A 96 -16.93 0.53 -7.31
C ARG A 96 -16.35 0.72 -8.70
N GLU A 97 -15.16 0.20 -8.98
CA GLU A 97 -14.44 0.39 -10.24
C GLU A 97 -14.24 1.88 -10.57
N GLU A 98 -14.18 2.74 -9.55
CA GLU A 98 -13.81 4.15 -9.69
C GLU A 98 -12.28 4.28 -9.76
N GLY A 99 -11.55 3.37 -9.10
CA GLY A 99 -10.11 3.15 -9.21
C GLY A 99 -9.80 1.76 -9.75
N ASP A 100 -8.73 1.65 -10.52
CA ASP A 100 -8.34 0.39 -11.17
C ASP A 100 -7.27 -0.36 -10.38
N ILE A 101 -6.30 0.35 -9.80
CA ILE A 101 -5.13 -0.23 -9.13
C ILE A 101 -4.78 0.54 -7.85
N CYS A 102 -4.37 -0.19 -6.82
CA CYS A 102 -3.64 0.35 -5.67
C CYS A 102 -2.38 -0.50 -5.42
N LEU A 103 -1.27 0.16 -5.11
CA LEU A 103 0.04 -0.42 -4.88
C LEU A 103 0.34 -0.65 -3.40
N ASP A 104 -0.34 0.07 -2.51
CA ASP A 104 -0.08 -0.02 -1.07
C ASP A 104 -1.38 -0.29 -0.30
N LEU A 105 -1.69 -1.57 -0.09
CA LEU A 105 -2.84 -1.95 0.71
C LEU A 105 -2.57 -3.26 1.46
N THR A 106 -2.77 -3.23 2.78
CA THR A 106 -2.64 -4.43 3.60
C THR A 106 -3.70 -5.46 3.24
N VAL A 107 -3.25 -6.67 2.90
CA VAL A 107 -4.09 -7.84 2.67
C VAL A 107 -4.75 -8.24 3.98
N THR A 108 -6.08 -8.18 4.03
CA THR A 108 -6.88 -8.70 5.14
C THR A 108 -7.99 -9.61 4.60
N PRO A 109 -8.44 -10.61 5.38
CA PRO A 109 -9.53 -11.50 4.95
C PRO A 109 -10.80 -10.76 4.53
N GLN A 110 -11.13 -9.67 5.21
CA GLN A 110 -12.31 -8.84 4.93
C GLN A 110 -12.17 -8.13 3.58
N ARG A 111 -11.02 -7.52 3.29
CA ARG A 111 -10.78 -6.86 2.00
C ARG A 111 -10.72 -7.85 0.85
N TYR A 112 -10.14 -9.03 1.08
CA TYR A 112 -10.02 -10.08 0.05
C TYR A 112 -11.37 -10.58 -0.47
N GLN A 113 -12.48 -10.35 0.25
CA GLN A 113 -13.82 -10.71 -0.20
C GLN A 113 -14.40 -9.73 -1.24
N VAL A 114 -13.91 -8.49 -1.30
CA VAL A 114 -14.46 -7.43 -2.15
C VAL A 114 -13.49 -6.93 -3.22
N ILE A 115 -12.19 -7.18 -3.05
CA ILE A 115 -11.15 -6.81 -4.01
C ILE A 115 -10.16 -7.96 -4.23
N GLN A 116 -9.52 -7.99 -5.39
CA GLN A 116 -8.49 -8.97 -5.73
C GLN A 116 -7.09 -8.41 -5.47
N TYR A 117 -6.19 -9.29 -5.04
CA TYR A 117 -4.79 -8.96 -4.79
C TYR A 117 -3.88 -9.72 -5.74
N THR A 118 -2.76 -9.08 -6.09
CA THR A 118 -1.62 -9.74 -6.71
C THR A 118 -0.70 -10.34 -5.65
N GLY A 119 0.40 -10.97 -6.07
CA GLY A 119 1.46 -11.35 -5.15
C GLY A 119 2.10 -10.12 -4.50
N ALA A 120 2.27 -10.15 -3.18
CA ALA A 120 2.90 -9.06 -2.44
C ALA A 120 4.36 -8.87 -2.90
N TYR A 121 4.75 -7.62 -3.19
CA TYR A 121 6.11 -7.25 -3.56
C TYR A 121 6.92 -6.67 -2.38
N ILE A 122 6.24 -6.28 -1.30
CA ILE A 122 6.84 -5.86 -0.03
C ILE A 122 6.21 -6.68 1.10
N GLN A 123 7.06 -7.18 2.00
CA GLN A 123 6.63 -7.80 3.25
C GLN A 123 6.96 -6.85 4.41
N GLN A 124 5.93 -6.34 5.07
CA GLN A 124 6.06 -5.56 6.30
C GLN A 124 5.83 -6.46 7.53
N SER A 125 6.59 -6.21 8.59
CA SER A 125 6.44 -6.91 9.87
C SER A 125 5.88 -5.95 10.91
N ILE A 126 4.98 -6.45 11.76
CA ILE A 126 4.50 -5.70 12.93
C ILE A 126 5.63 -5.69 13.96
N VAL A 127 6.06 -4.48 14.35
CA VAL A 127 7.12 -4.26 15.34
C VAL A 127 6.61 -3.36 16.45
N ILE A 128 7.09 -3.57 17.68
CA ILE A 128 6.85 -2.69 18.81
C ILE A 128 8.00 -1.70 18.88
N LEU A 129 7.69 -0.41 18.73
CA LEU A 129 8.66 0.66 18.90
C LEU A 129 8.55 1.21 20.33
N SER A 130 9.66 1.28 21.05
CA SER A 130 9.75 1.98 22.33
C SER A 130 10.84 3.04 22.27
N SER A 131 10.70 4.09 23.08
CA SER A 131 11.75 5.10 23.20
C SER A 131 13.02 4.45 23.73
N LYS A 132 14.17 4.85 23.18
CA LYS A 132 15.47 4.45 23.71
C LYS A 132 15.49 4.73 25.22
N PRO A 133 15.81 3.73 26.07
CA PRO A 133 15.85 3.96 27.51
C PRO A 133 16.89 5.03 27.80
N ARG A 134 16.57 5.93 28.75
CA ARG A 134 17.55 6.87 29.27
C ARG A 134 18.70 6.09 29.91
N PRO A 135 19.95 6.57 29.81
CA PRO A 135 21.04 5.96 30.56
C PRO A 135 20.66 5.96 32.04
N LEU A 136 20.99 4.86 32.73
CA LEU A 136 20.82 4.84 34.18
C LEU A 136 21.68 5.93 34.81
N PRO A 137 21.28 6.43 35.99
CA PRO A 137 22.14 7.32 36.77
C PRO A 137 23.52 6.72 36.97
N GLU A 138 24.57 7.52 36.89
CA GLU A 138 25.96 7.05 36.94
C GLU A 138 26.30 6.29 38.23
N TYR A 139 25.67 6.66 39.35
CA TYR A 139 25.84 5.97 40.64
C TYR A 139 25.38 4.50 40.59
N MET A 140 24.44 4.15 39.70
CA MET A 140 24.01 2.75 39.52
C MET A 140 25.14 1.87 38.97
N SER A 141 26.15 2.45 38.31
CA SER A 141 27.34 1.72 37.87
C SER A 141 28.16 1.17 39.05
N LEU A 142 28.09 1.81 40.22
CA LEU A 142 28.83 1.38 41.43
C LEU A 142 28.19 0.17 42.10
N ILE A 143 26.85 0.09 42.10
CA ILE A 143 26.11 -0.99 42.78
C ILE A 143 25.86 -2.20 41.88
N ARG A 144 25.78 -2.01 40.56
CA ARG A 144 25.52 -3.08 39.57
C ARG A 144 26.40 -4.33 39.70
N PRO A 145 27.70 -4.24 40.02
CA PRO A 145 28.54 -5.43 40.21
C PRO A 145 28.16 -6.28 41.45
N PHE A 146 27.36 -5.74 42.36
CA PHE A 146 26.95 -6.38 43.62
C PHE A 146 25.46 -6.72 43.67
N GLU A 147 24.71 -6.42 42.61
CA GLU A 147 23.33 -6.89 42.44
C GLU A 147 23.39 -8.37 41.98
N CYS A 148 23.15 -9.29 42.92
CA CYS A 148 22.97 -10.73 42.69
C CYS A 148 21.51 -11.07 42.40
#